data_AF-A0A7C3JH23-F1
#
_entry.id   AF-A0A7C3JH23-F1
#
_cell.length_a   1.000
_cell.length_b   1.000
_cell.length_c   1.000
_cell.angle_alpha   90.00
_cell.angle_beta   90.00
_cell.angle_gamma   90.00
#
_symmetry.space_group_name_H-M   'P 1'
#
loop_
_entity.id
_entity.type
_entity.pdbx_description
1 polymer ?
#
loop_
_entity_poly.entity_id
_entity_poly.type
_entity_poly.pdbx_seq_one_letter_code
_entity_poly.pdbx_strand_id
1 'polypeptide(L)'
;MEDSFGYHARALRAIGQDLADLLPDSLTIETSGENFIVHGMCNRARLESQQASGSWNQLRRMGAKLRAGMIRAPIGEPDLDLTAFTRSYNAAAIDRLDARGNQRRYGTGGLPEIYSLAERLRTIGKMIDGHNGRLGKIFKDLHHISFEYHDGENQPRKVELDNTQLYRLQRSYARERGESVPNNLAEQRGAS
;
A
#
# COMPACT_ATOMS: atom_id res chain seq x y z
N MET A 1 -29.01 1.21 5.20
CA MET A 1 -27.71 1.77 5.59
C MET A 1 -26.83 0.58 5.84
N GLU A 2 -26.04 0.19 4.84
CA GLU A 2 -25.06 -0.87 5.04
C GLU A 2 -23.97 -0.34 5.95
N ASP A 3 -23.73 -1.07 7.02
CA ASP A 3 -22.65 -0.86 7.98
C ASP A 3 -21.33 -0.69 7.23
N SER A 4 -20.82 0.53 7.19
CA SER A 4 -19.53 0.90 6.56
C SER A 4 -18.32 0.34 7.33
N PHE A 5 -18.54 -0.50 8.33
CA PHE A 5 -17.51 -1.09 9.17
C PHE A 5 -16.57 -1.96 8.33
N GLY A 6 -15.35 -1.47 8.12
CA GLY A 6 -14.31 -2.18 7.40
C GLY A 6 -14.18 -1.81 5.92
N TYR A 7 -15.02 -0.91 5.39
CA TYR A 7 -14.94 -0.47 4.00
C TYR A 7 -13.60 0.20 3.71
N HIS A 8 -13.19 1.18 4.53
CA HIS A 8 -11.95 1.91 4.29
C HIS A 8 -10.73 1.00 4.45
N ALA A 9 -10.71 0.13 5.46
CA ALA A 9 -9.63 -0.84 5.65
C ALA A 9 -9.49 -1.81 4.48
N ARG A 10 -10.59 -2.21 3.83
CA ARG A 10 -10.59 -3.06 2.64
C ARG A 10 -10.12 -2.30 1.41
N ALA A 11 -10.73 -1.15 1.13
CA ALA A 11 -10.43 -0.34 -0.05
C ALA A 11 -8.98 0.16 -0.06
N LEU A 12 -8.52 0.75 1.05
CA LEU A 12 -7.17 1.28 1.18
C LEU A 12 -6.10 0.19 1.10
N ARG A 13 -6.40 -1.02 1.60
CA ARG A 13 -5.53 -2.18 1.41
C ARG A 13 -5.39 -2.54 -0.07
N ALA A 14 -6.51 -2.66 -0.78
CA ALA A 14 -6.54 -3.02 -2.19
C ALA A 14 -5.77 -1.99 -3.05
N ILE A 15 -5.98 -0.71 -2.79
CA ILE A 15 -5.22 0.39 -3.41
C ILE A 15 -3.72 0.25 -3.12
N GLY A 16 -3.34 0.06 -1.85
CA GLY A 16 -1.94 -0.10 -1.49
C GLY A 16 -1.27 -1.33 -2.10
N GLN A 17 -2.03 -2.40 -2.40
CA GLN A 17 -1.52 -3.56 -3.13
C GLN A 17 -1.26 -3.27 -4.62
N ASP A 18 -2.12 -2.49 -5.27
CA ASP A 18 -1.92 -2.08 -6.67
C ASP A 18 -0.72 -1.13 -6.80
N LEU A 19 -0.57 -0.22 -5.84
CA LEU A 19 0.49 0.78 -5.81
C LEU A 19 1.85 0.24 -5.34
N ALA A 20 1.90 -0.95 -4.72
CA ALA A 20 3.13 -1.52 -4.19
C ALA A 20 4.21 -1.69 -5.28
N ASP A 21 3.80 -2.08 -6.49
CA ASP A 21 4.73 -2.30 -7.62
C ASP A 21 5.31 -0.96 -8.16
N LEU A 22 4.62 0.16 -7.93
CA LEU A 22 5.09 1.49 -8.34
C LEU A 22 6.13 2.06 -7.39
N LEU A 23 6.16 1.60 -6.12
CA LEU A 23 7.00 2.16 -5.05
C LEU A 23 6.98 3.70 -5.05
N PRO A 24 5.81 4.32 -4.85
CA PRO A 24 5.68 5.77 -4.97
C PRO A 24 6.49 6.48 -3.87
N ASP A 25 7.24 7.50 -4.25
CA ASP A 25 8.02 8.32 -3.32
C ASP A 25 7.08 9.23 -2.51
N SER A 26 6.10 9.81 -3.18
CA SER A 26 4.98 10.51 -2.57
C SER A 26 3.65 10.07 -3.18
N LEU A 27 2.59 10.12 -2.37
CA LEU A 27 1.23 9.91 -2.84
C LEU A 27 0.23 10.75 -2.05
N THR A 28 -0.84 11.10 -2.73
CA THR A 28 -2.05 11.70 -2.18
C THR A 28 -3.23 10.83 -2.57
N ILE A 29 -4.10 10.50 -1.62
CA ILE A 29 -5.36 9.80 -1.84
C ILE A 29 -6.49 10.70 -1.38
N GLU A 30 -7.45 10.96 -2.25
CA GLU A 30 -8.63 11.78 -1.95
C GLU A 30 -9.90 11.02 -2.34
N THR A 31 -11.01 11.37 -1.70
CA THR A 31 -12.33 10.85 -2.09
C THR A 31 -13.01 11.85 -3.02
N SER A 32 -13.50 11.37 -4.16
CA SER A 32 -14.30 12.15 -5.12
C SER A 32 -15.59 11.38 -5.39
N GLY A 33 -16.66 11.78 -4.71
CA GLY A 33 -17.89 11.00 -4.65
C GLY A 33 -17.63 9.63 -4.02
N GLU A 34 -17.89 8.56 -4.78
CA GLU A 34 -17.67 7.17 -4.36
C GLU A 34 -16.29 6.62 -4.76
N ASN A 35 -15.47 7.43 -5.43
CA ASN A 35 -14.18 7.00 -5.97
C ASN A 35 -13.02 7.46 -5.09
N PHE A 36 -11.94 6.67 -5.07
CA PHE A 36 -10.64 7.10 -4.58
C PHE A 36 -9.81 7.59 -5.75
N ILE A 37 -9.31 8.82 -5.65
CA ILE A 37 -8.36 9.38 -6.60
C ILE A 37 -6.99 9.39 -5.95
N VAL A 38 -6.03 8.75 -6.61
CA VAL A 38 -4.64 8.70 -6.17
C VAL A 38 -3.79 9.49 -7.13
N HIS A 39 -3.04 10.44 -6.59
CA HIS A 39 -1.96 11.14 -7.27
C HIS A 39 -0.64 10.72 -6.64
N GLY A 40 0.41 10.54 -7.43
CA GLY A 40 1.71 10.24 -6.85
C GLY A 40 2.86 10.44 -7.82
N MET A 41 4.06 10.34 -7.27
CA MET A 41 5.32 10.39 -8.01
C MET A 41 6.01 9.04 -7.88
N CYS A 42 6.52 8.51 -8.98
CA CYS A 42 7.31 7.29 -8.99
C CYS A 42 8.39 7.34 -10.05
N ASN A 43 9.37 6.45 -9.95
CA ASN A 43 10.38 6.29 -11.00
C ASN A 43 9.72 5.86 -12.32
N ARG A 44 10.02 6.58 -13.41
CA ARG A 44 9.44 6.36 -14.74
C ARG A 44 9.57 4.93 -15.24
N ALA A 45 10.72 4.28 -15.03
CA ALA A 45 10.95 2.91 -15.46
C ALA A 45 9.95 1.93 -14.82
N ARG A 46 9.50 2.20 -13.59
CA ARG A 46 8.48 1.38 -12.92
C ARG A 46 7.10 1.58 -13.51
N LEU A 47 6.72 2.82 -13.81
CA LEU A 47 5.43 3.11 -14.45
C LEU A 47 5.33 2.41 -15.82
N GLU A 48 6.38 2.49 -16.63
CA GLU A 48 6.47 1.84 -17.94
C GLU A 48 6.42 0.30 -17.80
N SER A 49 7.12 -0.27 -16.82
CA SER A 49 7.09 -1.71 -16.55
C SER A 49 5.70 -2.22 -16.17
N GLN A 50 4.94 -1.43 -15.39
CA GLN A 50 3.59 -1.80 -14.96
C GLN A 50 2.61 -1.72 -16.14
N GLN A 51 2.73 -0.71 -17.00
CA GLN A 51 1.92 -0.59 -18.22
C GLN A 51 2.19 -1.73 -19.21
N ALA A 52 3.45 -2.10 -19.42
CA ALA A 52 3.84 -3.24 -20.26
C ALA A 52 3.35 -4.59 -19.69
N SER A 53 3.21 -4.68 -18.36
CA SER A 53 2.72 -5.88 -17.68
C SER A 53 1.20 -6.11 -17.79
N GLY A 54 0.45 -5.09 -18.23
CA GLY A 54 -1.01 -5.12 -18.38
C GLY A 54 -1.54 -6.08 -19.46
N SER A 55 -0.66 -6.67 -20.28
CA SER A 55 -1.06 -7.53 -21.40
C SER A 55 -0.23 -8.83 -21.58
N TRP A 56 0.95 -9.00 -20.95
CA TRP A 56 1.92 -10.04 -21.36
C TRP A 56 2.55 -10.93 -20.25
N ASN A 57 2.11 -10.82 -19.00
CA ASN A 57 2.81 -11.47 -17.87
C ASN A 57 2.59 -12.99 -17.71
N GLN A 58 1.69 -13.61 -18.46
CA GLN A 58 1.57 -15.08 -18.46
C GLN A 58 2.57 -15.74 -19.42
N LEU A 59 2.92 -15.11 -20.54
CA LEU A 59 3.77 -15.73 -21.56
C LEU A 59 5.28 -15.57 -21.29
N ARG A 60 5.71 -14.50 -20.61
CA ARG A 60 7.15 -14.29 -20.32
C ARG A 60 7.71 -15.20 -19.22
N ARG A 61 6.88 -15.70 -18.29
CA ARG A 61 7.35 -16.60 -17.21
C ARG A 61 7.77 -17.98 -17.73
N MET A 62 7.28 -18.40 -18.89
CA MET A 62 7.72 -19.65 -19.54
C MET A 62 8.96 -19.45 -20.44
N GLY A 63 9.22 -18.24 -20.96
CA GLY A 63 10.39 -17.95 -21.79
C GLY A 63 11.67 -17.56 -21.05
N ALA A 64 11.57 -17.13 -19.78
CA ALA A 64 12.72 -16.60 -19.03
C ALA A 64 13.71 -17.66 -18.52
N LYS A 65 13.36 -18.95 -18.53
CA LYS A 65 14.26 -20.02 -18.05
C LYS A 65 15.36 -20.42 -19.05
N LEU A 66 15.38 -19.86 -20.27
CA LEU A 66 16.38 -20.21 -21.30
C LEU A 66 17.34 -19.06 -21.68
N ARG A 67 17.32 -17.91 -20.99
CA ARG A 67 18.24 -16.79 -21.26
C ARG A 67 18.98 -16.24 -20.03
N ALA A 68 19.09 -17.01 -18.95
CA ALA A 68 19.83 -16.63 -17.74
C ALA A 68 21.37 -16.74 -17.89
N GLY A 69 21.91 -16.64 -19.10
CA GLY A 69 23.33 -16.79 -19.38
C GLY A 69 24.07 -15.52 -19.80
N MET A 70 23.40 -14.45 -20.23
CA MET A 70 24.10 -13.29 -20.80
C MET A 70 23.30 -11.99 -20.69
N ILE A 71 23.10 -11.43 -19.49
CA ILE A 71 22.87 -9.98 -19.36
C ILE A 71 23.60 -9.49 -18.11
N ARG A 72 24.78 -8.90 -18.32
CA ARG A 72 25.44 -8.05 -17.34
C ARG A 72 24.54 -6.82 -17.17
N ALA A 73 23.89 -6.67 -16.02
CA ALA A 73 23.14 -5.45 -15.71
C ALA A 73 24.12 -4.26 -15.72
N PRO A 74 23.84 -3.15 -16.43
CA PRO A 74 24.67 -1.97 -16.33
C PRO A 74 24.53 -1.42 -14.92
N ILE A 75 25.67 -1.22 -14.24
CA ILE A 75 25.75 -0.38 -13.05
C ILE A 75 25.66 1.07 -13.56
N GLY A 76 24.45 1.50 -13.88
CA GLY A 76 24.11 2.90 -14.12
C GLY A 76 23.49 3.45 -12.84
N GLU A 77 23.90 4.65 -12.44
CA GLU A 77 23.29 5.40 -11.33
C GLU A 77 21.76 5.41 -11.49
N PRO A 78 20.97 5.29 -10.41
CA PRO A 78 19.52 5.32 -10.52
C PRO A 78 19.12 6.70 -11.02
N ASP A 79 18.81 6.78 -12.31
CA ASP A 79 18.26 7.99 -12.90
C ASP A 79 16.95 8.29 -12.16
N LEU A 80 16.95 9.37 -11.38
CA LEU A 80 15.81 9.84 -10.58
C LEU A 80 14.81 10.54 -11.51
N ASP A 81 14.47 9.91 -12.64
CA ASP A 81 13.42 10.38 -13.54
C ASP A 81 12.07 10.09 -12.89
N LEU A 82 11.65 11.02 -12.03
CA LEU A 82 10.38 10.97 -11.33
C LEU A 82 9.27 11.43 -12.27
N THR A 83 8.28 10.57 -12.45
CA THR A 83 7.10 10.86 -13.24
C THR A 83 5.84 10.82 -12.38
N ALA A 84 4.93 11.75 -12.68
CA ALA A 84 3.63 11.81 -12.01
C ALA A 84 2.70 10.73 -12.57
N PHE A 85 1.88 10.13 -11.71
CA PHE A 85 0.78 9.27 -12.11
C PHE A 85 -0.51 9.68 -11.41
N THR A 86 -1.64 9.36 -12.05
CA THR A 86 -2.97 9.47 -11.46
C THR A 86 -3.74 8.18 -11.68
N ARG A 87 -4.42 7.68 -10.65
CA ARG A 87 -5.28 6.49 -10.70
C ARG A 87 -6.61 6.78 -10.03
N SER A 88 -7.68 6.27 -10.61
CA SER A 88 -9.03 6.34 -10.04
C SER A 88 -9.53 4.94 -9.75
N TYR A 89 -10.04 4.73 -8.54
CA TYR A 89 -10.57 3.45 -8.08
C TYR A 89 -12.02 3.63 -7.66
N ASN A 90 -12.92 3.03 -8.44
CA ASN A 90 -14.32 2.88 -8.07
C ASN A 90 -14.53 1.56 -7.29
N ALA A 91 -15.73 1.36 -6.73
CA ALA A 91 -16.07 0.17 -5.96
C ALA A 91 -15.75 -1.15 -6.72
N ALA A 92 -16.12 -1.21 -8.01
CA ALA A 92 -15.85 -2.39 -8.84
C ALA A 92 -14.34 -2.67 -9.04
N ALA A 93 -13.52 -1.62 -9.16
CA ALA A 93 -12.07 -1.75 -9.24
C ALA A 93 -11.49 -2.27 -7.92
N ILE A 94 -11.98 -1.74 -6.78
CA ILE A 94 -11.60 -2.21 -5.44
C ILE A 94 -11.94 -3.69 -5.28
N ASP A 95 -13.15 -4.12 -5.65
CA ASP A 95 -13.56 -5.52 -5.56
C ASP A 95 -12.67 -6.45 -6.38
N ARG A 96 -12.32 -6.07 -7.61
CA ARG A 96 -11.41 -6.84 -8.46
C ARG A 96 -10.01 -6.94 -7.87
N LEU A 97 -9.47 -5.83 -7.35
CA LEU A 97 -8.15 -5.79 -6.73
C LEU A 97 -8.10 -6.63 -5.46
N ASP A 98 -9.13 -6.54 -4.63
CA ASP A 98 -9.28 -7.30 -3.39
C ASP A 98 -9.33 -8.82 -3.66
N ALA A 99 -10.12 -9.23 -4.66
CA ALA A 99 -10.19 -10.63 -5.11
C ALA A 99 -8.83 -11.13 -5.64
N ARG A 100 -8.13 -10.33 -6.45
CA ARG A 100 -6.80 -10.66 -6.97
C ARG A 100 -5.73 -10.76 -5.87
N GLY A 101 -5.79 -9.86 -4.89
CA GLY A 101 -4.90 -9.87 -3.73
C GLY A 101 -5.08 -11.12 -2.87
N ASN A 102 -6.30 -11.65 -2.78
CA ASN A 102 -6.57 -12.90 -2.08
C ASN A 102 -5.96 -14.12 -2.79
N GLN A 103 -6.01 -14.18 -4.12
CA GLN A 103 -5.40 -15.25 -4.91
C GLN A 103 -3.87 -15.30 -4.80
N ARG A 104 -3.20 -14.15 -4.66
CA ARG A 104 -1.73 -14.08 -4.47
C ARG A 104 -1.27 -14.70 -3.15
N ARG A 105 -2.11 -14.69 -2.10
CA ARG A 105 -1.80 -15.30 -0.80
C ARG A 105 -1.77 -16.83 -0.82
N TYR A 106 -2.52 -17.46 -1.74
CA TYR A 106 -2.55 -18.92 -1.87
C TYR A 106 -1.43 -19.49 -2.75
N GLY A 107 -0.77 -18.65 -3.57
CA GLY A 107 0.21 -19.12 -4.57
C GLY A 107 1.69 -18.90 -4.23
N THR A 108 2.00 -18.03 -3.28
CA THR A 108 3.38 -17.71 -2.89
C THR A 108 3.43 -17.51 -1.39
N GLY A 109 4.06 -18.45 -0.67
CA GLY A 109 4.28 -18.39 0.79
C GLY A 109 5.22 -17.28 1.25
N GLY A 110 5.16 -16.10 0.62
CA GLY A 110 5.85 -14.90 1.07
C GLY A 110 5.12 -14.33 2.28
N LEU A 111 5.84 -14.21 3.39
CA LEU A 111 5.36 -13.53 4.59
C LEU A 111 4.75 -12.16 4.23
N PRO A 112 3.66 -11.75 4.91
CA PRO A 112 3.16 -10.39 4.75
C PRO A 112 4.30 -9.42 5.09
N GLU A 113 4.70 -8.57 4.15
CA GLU A 113 5.48 -7.40 4.50
C GLU A 113 4.56 -6.49 5.33
N ILE A 114 4.66 -6.63 6.65
CA ILE A 114 3.97 -5.82 7.66
C ILE A 114 4.17 -4.32 7.39
N TYR A 115 5.30 -3.98 6.75
CA TYR A 115 5.71 -2.63 6.40
C TYR A 115 5.27 -2.16 5.01
N SER A 116 4.59 -3.02 4.25
CA SER A 116 4.12 -2.69 2.89
C SER A 116 3.11 -1.55 2.91
N LEU A 117 3.07 -0.78 1.82
CA LEU A 117 2.10 0.29 1.64
C LEU A 117 0.65 -0.18 1.87
N ALA A 118 0.33 -1.40 1.43
CA ALA A 118 -0.97 -2.03 1.65
C ALA A 118 -1.35 -2.15 3.13
N GLU A 119 -0.44 -2.63 3.99
CA GLU A 119 -0.73 -2.81 5.41
C GLU A 119 -0.77 -1.47 6.15
N ARG A 120 0.02 -0.47 5.72
CA ARG A 120 -0.05 0.89 6.28
C ARG A 120 -1.39 1.55 5.99
N LEU A 121 -1.80 1.52 4.72
CA LEU A 121 -3.07 2.07 4.28
C LEU A 121 -4.26 1.31 4.89
N ARG A 122 -4.15 -0.01 5.07
CA ARG A 122 -5.14 -0.81 5.82
C ARG A 122 -5.30 -0.33 7.25
N THR A 123 -4.19 -0.06 7.96
CA THR A 123 -4.24 0.43 9.35
C THR A 123 -4.93 1.79 9.44
N ILE A 124 -4.63 2.71 8.51
CA ILE A 124 -5.33 3.99 8.43
C ILE A 124 -6.83 3.76 8.21
N GLY A 125 -7.20 2.88 7.28
CA GLY A 125 -8.60 2.53 7.04
C GLY A 125 -9.29 1.97 8.28
N LYS A 126 -8.62 1.12 9.07
CA LYS A 126 -9.18 0.61 10.33
C LYS A 126 -9.44 1.71 11.36
N MET A 127 -8.58 2.73 11.45
CA MET A 127 -8.81 3.86 12.35
C MET A 127 -10.08 4.61 11.92
N ILE A 128 -10.21 4.89 10.63
CA ILE A 128 -11.37 5.61 10.08
C ILE A 128 -12.64 4.78 10.31
N ASP A 129 -12.63 3.50 9.97
CA ASP A 129 -13.76 2.59 10.19
C ASP A 129 -14.12 2.49 11.68
N GLY A 130 -13.12 2.42 12.57
CA GLY A 130 -13.32 2.35 14.03
C GLY A 130 -13.95 3.61 14.64
N HIS A 131 -13.77 4.76 13.99
CA HIS A 131 -14.42 6.02 14.36
C HIS A 131 -15.73 6.28 13.60
N ASN A 132 -16.23 5.28 12.87
CA ASN A 132 -17.36 5.41 11.93
C ASN A 132 -17.20 6.63 11.00
N GLY A 133 -15.96 6.86 10.58
CA GLY A 133 -15.55 8.08 9.92
C GLY A 133 -15.60 8.00 8.40
N ARG A 134 -15.46 9.16 7.76
CA ARG A 134 -15.38 9.33 6.32
C ARG A 134 -14.04 9.94 5.95
N LEU A 135 -13.28 9.25 5.10
CA LEU A 135 -11.99 9.73 4.62
C LEU A 135 -12.16 11.02 3.80
N GLY A 136 -11.39 12.05 4.13
CA GLY A 136 -11.19 13.22 3.29
C GLY A 136 -9.94 13.07 2.41
N LYS A 137 -8.77 12.94 3.05
CA LYS A 137 -7.48 12.94 2.35
C LYS A 137 -6.43 12.12 3.09
N ILE A 138 -5.54 11.47 2.35
CA ILE A 138 -4.30 10.86 2.84
C ILE A 138 -3.15 11.48 2.07
N PHE A 139 -2.10 11.88 2.76
CA PHE A 139 -0.84 12.30 2.19
C PHE A 139 0.28 11.43 2.75
N LYS A 140 1.20 10.99 1.90
CA LYS A 140 2.37 10.21 2.29
C LYS A 140 3.58 10.68 1.51
N ASP A 141 4.70 10.81 2.20
CA ASP A 141 6.03 10.98 1.63
C ASP A 141 7.01 9.91 2.14
N LEU A 142 8.31 10.15 2.04
CA LEU A 142 9.36 9.23 2.51
C LEU A 142 9.37 9.05 4.03
N HIS A 143 8.94 10.04 4.80
CA HIS A 143 9.16 10.13 6.24
C HIS A 143 7.88 10.01 7.07
N HIS A 144 6.75 10.48 6.56
CA HIS A 144 5.49 10.53 7.29
C HIS A 144 4.27 10.22 6.42
N ILE A 145 3.18 9.87 7.11
CA ILE A 145 1.84 9.78 6.54
C ILE A 145 0.92 10.64 7.38
N SER A 146 0.18 11.54 6.74
CA SER A 146 -0.91 12.28 7.37
C SER A 146 -2.24 11.94 6.70
N PHE A 147 -3.32 12.01 7.46
CA PHE A 147 -4.65 11.83 6.91
C PHE A 147 -5.70 12.65 7.67
N GLU A 148 -6.72 13.03 6.92
CA GLU A 148 -7.84 13.83 7.36
C GLU A 148 -9.13 13.04 7.13
N TYR A 149 -9.99 12.99 8.14
CA TYR A 149 -11.28 12.31 8.09
C TYR A 149 -12.29 13.05 8.97
N HIS A 150 -13.57 12.88 8.66
CA HIS A 150 -14.65 13.26 9.58
C HIS A 150 -15.02 12.04 10.41
N ASP A 151 -15.11 12.16 11.73
CA ASP A 151 -15.60 11.05 12.57
C ASP A 151 -17.13 10.88 12.48
N GLY A 152 -17.69 9.92 13.22
CA GLY A 152 -19.13 9.68 13.26
C GLY A 152 -19.97 10.85 13.79
N GLU A 153 -19.35 11.81 14.49
CA GLU A 153 -19.97 13.08 14.91
C GLU A 153 -19.76 14.21 13.89
N ASN A 154 -19.23 13.86 12.71
CA ASN A 154 -18.85 14.77 11.63
C ASN A 154 -17.77 15.79 12.02
N GLN A 155 -17.04 15.58 13.13
CA GLN A 155 -15.95 16.45 13.53
C GLN A 155 -14.72 16.17 12.66
N PRO A 156 -14.04 17.22 12.15
CA PRO A 156 -12.82 17.03 11.39
C PRO A 156 -11.70 16.55 12.30
N ARG A 157 -11.03 15.48 11.87
CA ARG A 157 -9.86 14.89 12.51
C ARG A 157 -8.70 14.93 11.54
N LYS A 158 -7.54 15.34 12.05
CA LYS A 158 -6.26 15.25 11.36
C LYS A 158 -5.31 14.43 12.20
N VAL A 159 -4.68 13.45 11.57
CA VAL A 159 -3.71 12.57 12.21
C VAL A 159 -2.45 12.60 11.38
N GLU A 160 -1.32 12.79 12.04
CA GLU A 160 0.01 12.74 11.45
C GLU A 160 0.80 11.64 12.15
N LEU A 161 1.34 10.72 11.36
CA LEU A 161 2.09 9.58 11.84
C LEU A 161 3.44 9.54 11.13
N ASP A 162 4.50 9.58 11.91
CA ASP A 162 5.80 9.13 11.43
C ASP A 162 5.82 7.60 11.26
N ASN A 163 6.85 7.09 10.60
CA ASN A 163 7.04 5.65 10.39
C ASN A 163 7.04 4.82 11.69
N THR A 164 7.53 5.38 12.80
CA THR A 164 7.62 4.72 14.10
C THR A 164 6.26 4.66 14.81
N GLN A 165 5.48 5.73 14.75
CA GLN A 165 4.13 5.81 15.31
C GLN A 165 3.20 4.85 14.57
N LEU A 166 3.33 4.79 13.24
CA LEU A 166 2.56 3.85 12.44
C LEU A 166 2.91 2.39 12.75
N TYR A 167 4.19 2.09 13.01
CA TYR A 167 4.63 0.78 13.49
C TYR A 167 4.00 0.40 14.85
N ARG A 168 4.00 1.32 15.82
CA ARG A 168 3.41 1.08 17.14
C ARG A 168 1.92 0.78 17.04
N LEU A 169 1.21 1.52 16.19
CA LEU A 169 -0.21 1.36 15.95
C LEU A 169 -0.54 0.03 15.25
N GLN A 170 0.24 -0.39 14.25
CA GLN A 170 0.09 -1.71 13.65
C GLN A 170 0.24 -2.83 14.68
N ARG A 171 1.21 -2.69 15.59
CA ARG A 171 1.47 -3.68 16.64
C ARG A 171 0.33 -3.76 17.66
N SER A 172 -0.32 -2.65 18.02
CA SER A 172 -1.49 -2.71 18.91
C SER A 172 -2.64 -3.47 18.27
N TYR A 173 -2.96 -3.17 17.01
CA TYR A 173 -4.01 -3.90 16.26
C TYR A 173 -3.69 -5.36 15.94
N ALA A 174 -2.41 -5.76 15.91
CA ALA A 174 -2.01 -7.16 15.77
C ALA A 174 -2.14 -7.91 17.10
N ARG A 175 -1.76 -7.27 18.21
CA ARG A 175 -1.89 -7.82 19.57
C ARG A 175 -3.35 -8.04 19.97
N GLU A 176 -4.24 -7.11 19.62
CA GLU A 176 -5.69 -7.27 19.83
C GLU A 176 -6.27 -8.47 19.07
N ARG A 177 -5.58 -8.96 18.02
CA ARG A 177 -6.00 -10.10 17.19
C ARG A 177 -5.31 -11.42 17.54
N GLY A 178 -4.43 -11.46 18.53
CA GLY A 178 -3.65 -12.66 18.85
C GLY A 178 -2.64 -13.08 17.75
N GLU A 179 -2.38 -12.22 16.76
CA GLU A 179 -1.40 -12.47 15.71
C GLU A 179 0.01 -12.15 16.25
N SER A 180 0.87 -13.18 16.37
CA SER A 180 2.25 -13.03 16.81
C SER A 180 3.07 -12.26 15.77
N VAL A 181 3.44 -11.01 16.08
CA VAL A 181 4.42 -10.24 15.30
C VAL A 181 5.80 -10.89 15.50
N PRO A 182 6.50 -11.35 14.43
CA PRO A 182 7.84 -11.91 14.58
C PRO A 182 8.78 -10.86 15.16
N ASN A 183 9.37 -11.20 16.30
CA ASN A 183 10.22 -10.35 17.11
C ASN A 183 11.67 -10.46 16.62
N ASN A 184 11.99 -9.85 15.49
CA ASN A 184 13.39 -9.76 15.03
C ASN A 184 13.74 -8.31 14.73
N LEU A 185 14.13 -7.58 15.76
CA LEU A 185 15.06 -6.41 15.76
C LEU A 185 15.09 -5.74 17.16
N ALA A 186 15.27 -6.54 18.22
CA ALA A 186 15.51 -6.03 19.58
C ALA A 186 16.87 -6.45 20.17
N GLU A 187 17.75 -7.08 19.38
CA GLU A 187 19.10 -7.45 19.82
C GLU A 187 20.17 -6.82 18.92
N GLN A 188 20.30 -5.49 19.01
CA GLN A 188 21.59 -4.82 18.80
C GLN A 188 21.68 -3.59 19.73
N ARG A 189 21.51 -3.82 21.04
CA ARG A 189 22.02 -2.93 22.09
C ARG A 189 22.39 -3.80 23.29
N GLY A 190 23.59 -4.36 23.23
CA GLY A 190 24.12 -5.21 24.29
C GLY A 190 25.27 -6.09 23.81
N ALA A 191 26.35 -5.48 23.32
CA ALA A 191 27.64 -6.16 23.22
C ALA A 191 28.75 -5.10 23.36
N SER A 192 29.30 -5.09 24.58
CA SER A 192 30.60 -4.55 25.03
C SER A 192 30.83 -3.05 24.99
#